data_AF-A0A9W4A132-F1
#
_entry.id   AF-A0A9W4A132-F1
#
_cell.length_a   1.000
_cell.length_b   1.000
_cell.length_c   1.000
_cell.angle_alpha   90.00
_cell.angle_beta   90.00
_cell.angle_gamma   90.00
#
_symmetry.space_group_name_H-M   'P 1'
#
loop_
_entity.id
_entity.type
_entity.pdbx_description
1 polymer ?
#
loop_
_entity_poly.entity_id
_entity_poly.type
_entity_poly.pdbx_seq_one_letter_code
_entity_poly.pdbx_strand_id
1 'polypeptide(L)'
;MFQMRQLLLMKKKRELSEYKAIYMIRDYFFLIYQAIQKDTQELSKILIRLFNLLQQNGRKSHRYEKKTVFDILGVVYNSTISEDQAA
;
A
#
# COMPACT_ATOMS: atom_id res chain seq x y z
N MET A 1 -4.40 5.22 4.28
CA MET A 1 -3.16 4.70 3.65
C MET A 1 -3.16 3.19 3.40
N PHE A 2 -3.85 2.38 4.22
CA PHE A 2 -3.85 0.92 4.09
C PHE A 2 -4.50 0.39 2.79
N GLN A 3 -5.60 0.99 2.31
CA GLN A 3 -6.37 0.44 1.19
C GLN A 3 -5.59 0.35 -0.14
N MET A 4 -4.88 1.41 -0.56
CA MET A 4 -4.08 1.37 -1.80
C MET A 4 -2.96 0.32 -1.73
N ARG A 5 -2.32 0.18 -0.57
CA ARG A 5 -1.32 -0.87 -0.32
C ARG A 5 -1.94 -2.28 -0.39
N GLN A 6 -3.08 -2.50 0.26
CA GLN A 6 -3.78 -3.78 0.24
C GLN A 6 -4.20 -4.16 -1.19
N LEU A 7 -4.72 -3.19 -1.95
CA LEU A 7 -5.04 -3.39 -3.36
C LEU A 7 -3.82 -3.79 -4.20
N LEU A 8 -2.67 -3.16 -3.99
CA LEU A 8 -1.42 -3.54 -4.66
C LEU A 8 -0.94 -4.94 -4.28
N LEU A 9 -1.09 -5.32 -3.02
CA LEU A 9 -0.73 -6.66 -2.54
C LEU A 9 -1.64 -7.73 -3.16
N MET A 10 -2.97 -7.57 -3.06
CA MET A 10 -3.93 -8.55 -3.55
C MET A 10 -3.94 -8.67 -5.07
N LYS A 11 -3.99 -7.54 -5.80
CA LYS A 11 -4.17 -7.56 -7.26
C LYS A 11 -2.87 -7.67 -8.04
N LYS A 12 -1.75 -7.21 -7.49
CA LYS A 12 -0.46 -7.13 -8.20
C LYS A 12 0.66 -7.93 -7.53
N LYS A 13 0.40 -8.58 -6.38
CA LYS A 13 1.40 -9.28 -5.55
C LYS A 13 2.63 -8.41 -5.26
N ARG A 14 2.40 -7.10 -5.06
CA ARG A 14 3.44 -6.13 -4.73
C ARG A 14 3.25 -5.64 -3.30
N GLU A 15 4.19 -6.02 -2.45
CA GLU A 15 4.28 -5.45 -1.11
C GLU A 15 5.02 -4.12 -1.16
N LEU A 16 4.45 -3.10 -0.51
CA LEU A 16 5.01 -1.75 -0.39
C LEU A 16 5.14 -1.44 1.10
N SER A 17 6.26 -0.90 1.58
CA SER A 17 6.41 -0.55 3.00
C SER A 17 5.57 0.67 3.41
N GLU A 18 5.16 0.71 4.68
CA GLU A 18 4.29 1.79 5.20
C GLU A 18 5.01 3.11 5.08
N TYR A 19 6.21 3.17 5.65
CA TYR A 19 7.06 4.36 5.64
C TYR A 19 7.28 4.92 4.23
N LYS A 20 7.56 4.06 3.25
CA LYS A 20 7.77 4.49 1.87
C LYS A 20 6.47 5.00 1.22
N ALA A 21 5.33 4.39 1.53
CA ALA A 21 4.03 4.89 1.09
C ALA A 21 3.72 6.27 1.71
N ILE A 22 3.99 6.46 3.01
CA ILE A 22 3.82 7.74 3.71
C ILE A 22 4.63 8.83 3.00
N TYR A 23 5.90 8.54 2.74
CA TYR A 23 6.80 9.47 2.10
C TYR A 23 6.29 9.91 0.72
N MET A 24 5.84 8.98 -0.12
CA MET A 24 5.28 9.29 -1.44
C MET A 24 3.96 10.05 -1.38
N ILE A 25 3.13 9.79 -0.38
CA ILE A 25 1.83 10.45 -0.21
C ILE A 25 2.00 11.87 0.34
N ARG A 26 3.08 12.14 1.09
CA ARG A 26 3.37 13.46 1.65
C ARG A 26 3.34 14.55 0.59
N ASP A 27 3.93 14.28 -0.57
CA ASP A 27 4.02 15.23 -1.68
C ASP A 27 2.66 15.49 -2.36
N TYR A 28 1.68 14.60 -2.13
CA TYR A 28 0.35 14.68 -2.73
C TYR A 28 -0.69 15.38 -1.84
N PHE A 29 -0.40 15.63 -0.56
CA PHE A 29 -1.39 16.21 0.36
C PHE A 29 -1.95 17.56 -0.13
N PHE A 30 -1.08 18.44 -0.62
CA PHE A 30 -1.50 19.73 -1.14
C PHE A 30 -2.39 19.60 -2.38
N LEU A 31 -2.03 18.71 -3.31
CA LEU A 31 -2.82 18.44 -4.51
C LEU A 31 -4.19 17.85 -4.18
N ILE A 32 -4.26 16.94 -3.21
CA ILE A 32 -5.51 16.35 -2.74
C ILE A 32 -6.40 17.42 -2.11
N TYR A 33 -5.84 18.29 -1.26
CA TYR A 33 -6.58 19.40 -0.65
C TYR A 33 -7.19 20.34 -1.69
N GLN A 34 -6.41 20.75 -2.68
CA GLN A 34 -6.90 21.59 -3.77
C GLN A 34 -7.99 20.88 -4.60
N ALA A 35 -7.83 19.59 -4.86
CA ALA A 35 -8.78 18.82 -5.66
C ALA A 35 -10.13 18.64 -4.97
N ILE A 36 -10.12 18.43 -3.64
CA ILE A 36 -11.35 18.32 -2.83
C ILE A 36 -12.20 19.59 -2.93
N GLN A 37 -11.57 20.76 -3.03
CA GLN A 37 -12.28 22.04 -3.13
C GLN A 37 -12.84 22.34 -4.52
N LYS A 38 -12.41 21.60 -5.55
CA LYS A 38 -12.65 21.96 -6.95
C LYS A 38 -13.69 21.07 -7.62
N ASP A 39 -13.38 19.79 -7.81
CA ASP A 39 -14.32 18.81 -8.37
C ASP A 39 -13.85 17.37 -8.09
N THR A 40 -14.82 16.46 -8.05
CA THR A 40 -14.67 15.02 -7.92
C THR A 40 -13.83 14.39 -9.05
N GLN A 41 -13.88 14.91 -10.28
CA GLN A 41 -13.10 14.38 -11.41
C GLN A 41 -11.60 14.63 -11.24
N GLU A 42 -11.22 15.85 -10.83
CA GLU A 42 -9.81 16.18 -10.57
C GLU A 42 -9.27 15.41 -9.37
N LEU A 43 -10.09 15.20 -8.33
CA LEU A 43 -9.73 14.36 -7.19
C LEU A 43 -9.46 12.92 -7.63
N SER A 44 -10.37 12.33 -8.44
CA SER A 44 -10.20 11.00 -9.02
C SER A 44 -8.89 10.87 -9.80
N LYS A 45 -8.59 11.85 -10.67
CA LYS A 45 -7.38 11.87 -11.49
C LYS A 45 -6.11 11.91 -10.65
N ILE A 46 -6.09 12.71 -9.57
CA ILE A 46 -4.94 12.79 -8.65
C ILE A 46 -4.76 11.48 -7.88
N LEU A 47 -5.85 10.87 -7.40
CA LEU A 47 -5.80 9.58 -6.69
C LEU A 47 -5.32 8.43 -7.59
N ILE A 48 -5.75 8.39 -8.85
CA ILE A 48 -5.28 7.39 -9.83
C ILE A 48 -3.79 7.59 -10.11
N ARG A 49 -3.34 8.84 -10.28
CA ARG A 49 -1.92 9.15 -10.50
C ARG A 49 -1.07 8.74 -9.30
N LEU A 50 -1.53 9.02 -8.09
CA LEU A 50 -0.88 8.60 -6.85
C LEU A 50 -0.78 7.07 -6.77
N PHE A 51 -1.87 6.36 -7.08
CA PHE A 51 -1.87 4.90 -7.08
C PHE A 51 -0.83 4.31 -8.05
N ASN A 52 -0.74 4.86 -9.27
CA ASN A 52 0.25 4.44 -10.26
C ASN A 52 1.69 4.70 -9.79
N LEU A 53 1.92 5.84 -9.12
CA LEU A 53 3.23 6.17 -8.56
C LEU A 53 3.63 5.19 -7.45
N LEU A 54 2.70 4.88 -6.54
CA LEU A 54 2.90 3.86 -5.51
C LEU A 54 3.13 2.48 -6.12
N GLN A 55 2.47 2.14 -7.22
CA GLN A 55 2.67 0.86 -7.91
C GLN A 55 4.08 0.74 -8.51
N GLN A 56 4.57 1.80 -9.15
CA GLN A 56 5.88 1.84 -9.81
C GLN A 56 7.02 1.82 -8.78
N ASN A 57 6.92 2.68 -7.76
CA ASN A 57 7.99 2.88 -6.78
C ASN A 57 7.86 2.02 -5.54
N GLY A 58 6.69 1.42 -5.31
CA GLY A 58 6.36 0.70 -4.10
C GLY A 58 6.78 -0.76 -4.08
N ARG A 59 7.70 -1.20 -4.94
CA ARG A 59 8.26 -2.54 -4.79
C ARG A 59 9.18 -2.55 -3.56
N LYS A 60 8.69 -3.10 -2.45
CA LYS A 60 9.55 -3.53 -1.36
C LYS A 60 10.39 -4.70 -1.89
N SER A 61 11.68 -4.72 -1.55
CA SER A 61 12.49 -5.93 -1.72
C SER A 61 11.96 -6.96 -0.73
N HIS A 62 10.92 -7.69 -1.11
CA HIS A 62 10.44 -8.76 -0.28
C HIS A 62 11.48 -9.88 -0.34
N ARG A 63 12.01 -10.20 0.83
CA ARG A 63 12.99 -11.26 1.04
C ARG A 63 12.28 -12.62 1.01
N TYR A 64 11.63 -12.96 -0.11
CA TYR A 64 10.81 -14.18 -0.23
C TYR A 64 11.57 -15.46 0.15
N GLU A 65 12.87 -15.48 -0.11
CA GLU A 65 13.70 -16.67 0.13
C GLU A 65 14.40 -16.69 1.48
N LYS A 66 14.53 -15.56 2.17
CA LYS A 66 15.33 -15.56 3.41
C LYS A 66 14.44 -15.42 4.62
N LYS A 67 14.62 -16.38 5.52
CA LYS A 67 14.06 -16.42 6.86
C LYS A 67 14.27 -15.08 7.58
N THR A 68 13.20 -14.57 8.17
CA THR A 68 13.23 -13.47 9.12
C THR A 68 13.82 -13.95 10.45
N VAL A 69 14.18 -13.02 11.34
CA VAL A 69 14.64 -13.38 12.69
C VAL A 69 13.59 -14.21 13.43
N PHE A 70 12.31 -13.93 13.22
CA PHE A 70 11.21 -14.71 13.81
C PHE A 70 11.09 -16.11 13.22
N ASP A 71 11.29 -16.27 11.91
CA ASP A 71 11.34 -17.59 11.25
C ASP A 71 12.56 -18.42 11.72
N ILE A 72 13.65 -17.76 12.10
CA ILE A 72 14.84 -18.41 12.68
C ILE A 72 14.58 -18.80 14.15
N LEU A 73 13.89 -17.94 14.90
CA LEU A 73 13.56 -18.15 16.30
C LEU A 73 12.33 -19.05 16.52
N GLY A 74 11.64 -19.46 15.45
CA GLY A 74 10.45 -20.32 15.54
C GLY A 74 9.22 -19.65 16.15
N VAL A 75 9.16 -18.32 16.14
CA VAL A 75 8.04 -17.56 16.70
C VAL A 75 6.90 -17.54 15.68
N VAL A 76 5.85 -18.33 15.92
CA VAL A 76 4.64 -18.36 15.08
C VAL A 76 3.79 -17.14 15.41
N TYR A 77 3.64 -16.24 14.45
CA TYR A 77 2.58 -15.24 14.52
C TYR A 77 1.25 -15.91 14.16
N ASN A 78 0.34 -16.02 15.13
CA ASN A 78 -1.08 -16.22 14.82
C ASN A 78 -1.58 -14.94 14.15
N SER A 79 -1.31 -14.80 12.85
CA SER A 79 -1.93 -13.76 12.05
C SER A 79 -3.42 -14.07 11.98
N THR A 80 -4.24 -13.31 12.70
CA THR A 80 -5.67 -13.19 12.46
C THR A 80 -5.85 -12.52 11.09
N ILE A 81 -5.61 -13.28 10.03
CA ILE A 81 -6.23 -12.99 8.75
C ILE A 81 -7.71 -13.19 9.05
N SER A 82 -8.52 -12.12 9.09
CA SER A 82 -9.97 -12.35 9.02
C SER A 82 -10.17 -13.04 7.68
N GLU A 83 -10.51 -14.32 7.75
CA GLU A 83 -11.22 -14.98 6.69
C GLU A 83 -12.56 -14.26 6.60
N ASP A 84 -12.59 -13.15 5.85
CA ASP A 84 -13.85 -12.68 5.29
C ASP A 84 -14.29 -13.80 4.36
N GLN A 85 -15.11 -14.68 4.92
CA GLN A 85 -15.80 -15.74 4.25
C GLN A 85 -16.50 -15.14 3.03
N ALA A 86 -15.94 -15.43 1.85
CA ALA A 86 -16.71 -15.38 0.63
C ALA A 86 -17.74 -16.51 0.71
N ALA A 87 -18.96 -16.17 1.11
CA ALA A 87 -20.17 -16.93 0.90
C ALA A 87 -21.08 -16.14 -0.05
#